data_AF-T0Q6P9-F1
#
_entry.id   AF-T0Q6P9-F1
#
_cell.length_a   1.000
_cell.length_b   1.000
_cell.length_c   1.000
_cell.angle_alpha   90.00
_cell.angle_beta   90.00
_cell.angle_gamma   90.00
#
_symmetry.space_group_name_H-M   'P 1'
#
loop_
_entity.id
_entity.type
_entity.pdbx_description
1 polymer ?
#
loop_
_entity_poly.entity_id
_entity_poly.type
_entity_poly.pdbx_seq_one_letter_code
_entity_poly.pdbx_strand_id
1 'polypeptide(L)'
;MADEEDPDAFYTLDHGASRLPGATDLVRSTRASCESAGMFDDQSLPPTPVPDDVPCRYKTGKCPYPRAIKVNKKDGSGARLLLCERHRRLQNKTKKRSDVKYKDDRAILRVVKRLTPDVPMAALKAQLLTAPTTPDPPAFSSYELDMLAYYLL
;
A
#
# COMPACT_ATOMS: atom_id res chain seq x y z
N MET A 1 11.60 42.70 29.25
CA MET A 1 10.34 43.28 29.79
C MET A 1 9.30 43.08 28.71
N ALA A 2 8.27 42.28 29.03
CA ALA A 2 7.31 41.58 28.18
C ALA A 2 7.92 40.30 27.55
N ASP A 3 7.93 39.13 28.18
CA ASP A 3 6.87 38.33 28.86
C ASP A 3 5.81 37.84 27.85
N GLU A 4 5.84 36.53 27.51
CA GLU A 4 4.79 35.53 27.83
C GLU A 4 3.67 35.51 26.75
N GLU A 5 3.19 34.40 26.16
CA GLU A 5 2.99 33.05 26.69
C GLU A 5 3.05 31.95 25.60
N ASP A 6 3.47 30.78 26.05
CA ASP A 6 3.43 29.47 25.41
C ASP A 6 2.25 28.69 26.01
N PRO A 7 1.18 28.34 25.26
CA PRO A 7 0.11 27.49 25.78
C PRO A 7 0.43 26.02 25.49
N ASP A 8 1.25 25.46 26.37
CA ASP A 8 1.45 24.03 26.50
C ASP A 8 0.18 23.35 27.01
N ALA A 9 -0.05 22.12 26.52
CA ALA A 9 -0.72 21.00 27.19
C ALA A 9 -2.06 21.22 27.92
N PHE A 10 -3.14 20.57 27.44
CA PHE A 10 -3.83 19.55 28.26
C PHE A 10 -4.95 18.77 27.54
N TYR A 11 -4.97 17.44 27.81
CA TYR A 11 -6.03 16.43 27.61
C TYR A 11 -6.43 16.09 26.15
N THR A 12 -6.36 14.84 25.68
CA THR A 12 -6.97 13.64 26.28
C THR A 12 -6.31 12.32 25.84
N LEU A 13 -6.01 11.50 26.85
CA LEU A 13 -6.25 10.06 26.98
C LEU A 13 -6.37 9.16 25.74
N ASP A 14 -5.38 8.27 25.65
CA ASP A 14 -5.50 6.82 25.49
C ASP A 14 -6.93 6.26 25.35
N HIS A 15 -7.24 5.77 24.15
CA HIS A 15 -8.24 4.71 23.97
C HIS A 15 -7.57 3.53 23.27
N GLY A 16 -6.91 2.70 24.07
CA GLY A 16 -6.78 1.29 23.80
C GLY A 16 -8.13 0.67 23.44
N ALA A 17 -8.22 0.13 22.23
CA ALA A 17 -9.27 -0.80 21.84
C ALA A 17 -8.59 -2.05 21.28
N SER A 18 -8.19 -2.92 22.20
CA SER A 18 -8.01 -4.35 21.98
C SER A 18 -9.25 -4.93 21.31
N ARG A 19 -9.10 -5.60 20.16
CA ARG A 19 -10.00 -6.65 19.66
C ARG A 19 -9.30 -7.43 18.53
N LEU A 20 -8.68 -8.55 18.90
CA LEU A 20 -8.62 -9.76 18.08
C LEU A 20 -9.78 -10.68 18.52
N PRO A 21 -10.05 -11.82 17.86
CA PRO A 21 -9.87 -12.21 16.45
C PRO A 21 -11.22 -12.65 15.82
N GLY A 22 -11.28 -12.84 14.50
CA GLY A 22 -12.36 -13.65 13.92
C GLY A 22 -12.68 -13.37 12.46
N ALA A 23 -13.02 -14.44 11.75
CA ALA A 23 -13.50 -14.52 10.37
C ALA A 23 -12.41 -14.60 9.29
N THR A 24 -12.01 -15.84 9.06
CA THR A 24 -11.61 -16.39 7.76
C THR A 24 -12.59 -15.96 6.66
N ASP A 25 -12.10 -15.25 5.64
CA ASP A 25 -12.77 -15.21 4.34
C ASP A 25 -11.75 -15.56 3.26
N LEU A 26 -11.75 -16.83 2.91
CA LEU A 26 -11.24 -17.42 1.68
C LEU A 26 -11.98 -16.77 0.50
N VAL A 27 -11.55 -15.59 0.05
CA VAL A 27 -12.02 -15.05 -1.23
C VAL A 27 -11.21 -15.72 -2.34
N ARG A 28 -11.76 -16.84 -2.79
CA ARG A 28 -11.42 -17.57 -4.01
C ARG A 28 -11.43 -16.59 -5.18
N SER A 29 -10.24 -16.22 -5.62
CA SER A 29 -10.00 -15.38 -6.80
C SER A 29 -10.40 -16.13 -8.06
N THR A 30 -11.66 -16.03 -8.48
CA THR A 30 -12.06 -16.37 -9.83
C THR A 30 -11.63 -15.24 -10.77
N ARG A 31 -10.62 -15.53 -11.60
CA ARG A 31 -10.26 -14.67 -12.74
C ARG A 31 -11.44 -14.69 -13.71
N ALA A 32 -12.21 -13.62 -13.75
CA ALA A 32 -13.18 -13.42 -14.82
C ALA A 32 -12.42 -13.07 -16.10
N SER A 33 -12.57 -13.94 -17.08
CA SER A 33 -12.17 -13.77 -18.47
C SER A 33 -12.84 -12.53 -19.06
N CYS A 34 -12.06 -11.66 -19.70
CA CYS A 34 -12.59 -10.54 -20.48
C CYS A 34 -12.21 -10.79 -21.93
N GLU A 35 -13.04 -11.55 -22.66
CA GLU A 35 -12.95 -11.65 -24.11
C GLU A 35 -13.96 -10.69 -24.77
N SER A 36 -13.44 -9.99 -25.79
CA SER A 36 -14.08 -9.50 -27.02
C SER A 36 -15.41 -8.72 -26.96
N ALA A 37 -15.38 -7.50 -27.49
CA ALA A 37 -15.98 -7.16 -28.80
C ALA A 37 -16.15 -5.64 -28.96
N GLY A 38 -16.00 -5.15 -30.20
CA GLY A 38 -16.63 -3.92 -30.65
C GLY A 38 -15.72 -2.94 -31.38
N MET A 39 -15.52 -3.17 -32.67
CA MET A 39 -15.37 -2.08 -33.63
C MET A 39 -16.69 -1.31 -33.70
N PHE A 40 -16.66 0.02 -33.68
CA PHE A 40 -17.76 0.82 -34.24
C PHE A 40 -17.26 2.16 -34.78
N ASP A 41 -17.91 2.49 -35.90
CA ASP A 41 -17.68 3.51 -36.91
C ASP A 41 -17.60 4.97 -36.45
N ASP A 42 -16.93 5.70 -37.34
CA ASP A 42 -17.00 7.14 -37.60
C ASP A 42 -18.44 7.61 -37.84
N GLN A 43 -18.93 8.50 -36.98
CA GLN A 43 -20.14 9.27 -37.26
C GLN A 43 -20.11 10.61 -36.49
N SER A 44 -19.96 11.69 -37.24
CA SER A 44 -20.04 13.06 -36.72
C SER A 44 -21.44 13.34 -36.17
N LEU A 45 -21.56 13.46 -34.85
CA LEU A 45 -22.72 14.04 -34.18
C LEU A 45 -22.29 15.17 -33.23
N PRO A 46 -23.14 16.19 -33.02
CA PRO A 46 -22.85 17.39 -32.23
C PRO A 46 -22.46 17.03 -30.79
N PRO A 47 -21.73 17.90 -30.07
CA PRO A 47 -21.26 17.62 -28.71
C PRO A 47 -22.46 17.47 -27.78
N THR A 48 -22.89 16.22 -27.59
CA THR A 48 -23.79 15.86 -26.50
C THR A 48 -23.06 16.22 -25.21
N PRO A 49 -23.74 16.84 -24.22
CA PRO A 49 -23.15 17.06 -22.92
C PRO A 49 -22.81 15.67 -22.37
N VAL A 50 -21.52 15.33 -22.38
CA VAL A 50 -21.01 14.06 -21.89
C VAL A 50 -21.56 13.91 -20.48
N PRO A 51 -22.40 12.89 -20.19
CA PRO A 51 -23.06 12.79 -18.89
C PRO A 51 -21.99 12.88 -17.79
N ASP A 52 -22.08 13.93 -16.99
CA ASP A 52 -21.08 14.30 -15.99
C ASP A 52 -20.95 13.26 -14.87
N ASP A 53 -21.88 12.31 -14.82
CA ASP A 53 -22.06 11.32 -13.77
C ASP A 53 -21.54 9.94 -14.15
N VAL A 54 -20.34 9.84 -14.74
CA VAL A 54 -19.75 8.52 -14.93
C VAL A 54 -19.34 7.96 -13.55
N PRO A 55 -19.94 6.85 -13.10
CA PRO A 55 -19.68 6.32 -11.77
C PRO A 55 -18.24 5.82 -11.64
N CYS A 56 -17.78 5.74 -10.39
CA CYS A 56 -16.46 5.22 -10.06
C CYS A 56 -16.31 3.74 -10.45
N ARG A 57 -15.20 3.38 -11.12
CA ARG A 57 -14.89 2.02 -11.59
C ARG A 57 -14.05 1.22 -10.58
N TYR A 58 -14.53 1.08 -9.34
CA TYR A 58 -13.80 0.29 -8.35
C TYR A 58 -14.08 -1.21 -8.49
N LYS A 59 -13.13 -2.05 -8.04
CA LYS A 59 -13.19 -3.53 -8.21
C LYS A 59 -14.41 -4.20 -7.58
N THR A 60 -15.03 -3.57 -6.57
CA THR A 60 -16.22 -4.08 -5.87
C THR A 60 -17.52 -3.80 -6.64
N GLY A 61 -17.46 -3.23 -7.85
CA GLY A 61 -18.63 -2.96 -8.69
C GLY A 61 -19.09 -1.50 -8.66
N LYS A 62 -20.29 -1.25 -9.19
CA LYS A 62 -20.86 0.08 -9.48
C LYS A 62 -20.87 0.95 -8.22
N CYS A 63 -19.96 1.91 -8.15
CA CYS A 63 -19.88 2.85 -7.05
C CYS A 63 -20.75 4.09 -7.39
N PRO A 64 -21.72 4.47 -6.54
CA PRO A 64 -22.65 5.56 -6.83
C PRO A 64 -22.00 6.94 -6.74
N TYR A 65 -20.80 7.02 -6.16
CA TYR A 65 -20.09 8.28 -5.99
C TYR A 65 -19.44 8.74 -7.31
N PRO A 66 -19.48 10.05 -7.61
CA PRO A 66 -18.86 10.60 -8.79
C PRO A 66 -17.33 10.44 -8.74
N ARG A 67 -16.72 10.46 -9.92
CA ARG A 67 -15.26 10.42 -10.06
C ARG A 67 -14.62 11.66 -9.45
N ALA A 68 -13.47 11.46 -8.80
CA ALA A 68 -12.69 12.57 -8.26
C ALA A 68 -12.10 13.43 -9.39
N ILE A 69 -11.91 14.73 -9.15
CA ILE A 69 -11.26 15.65 -10.10
C ILE A 69 -9.88 15.99 -9.57
N LYS A 70 -8.86 15.79 -10.40
CA LYS A 70 -7.50 16.24 -10.13
C LYS A 70 -7.24 17.49 -10.97
N VAL A 71 -7.07 18.63 -10.30
CA VAL A 71 -6.66 19.87 -10.97
C VAL A 71 -5.20 19.75 -11.39
N ASN A 72 -4.93 19.91 -12.67
CA ASN A 72 -3.57 20.00 -13.18
C ASN A 72 -3.03 21.39 -12.87
N LYS A 73 -1.92 21.45 -12.12
CA LYS A 73 -1.30 22.71 -11.71
C LYS A 73 -0.73 23.54 -12.88
N LYS A 74 -0.44 22.90 -14.02
CA LYS A 74 0.19 23.53 -15.19
C LYS A 74 -0.81 24.30 -16.04
N ASP A 75 -1.96 23.68 -16.32
CA ASP A 75 -2.93 24.20 -17.29
C ASP A 75 -4.27 24.61 -16.63
N GLY A 76 -4.39 24.49 -15.30
CA GLY A 76 -5.61 24.80 -14.54
C GLY A 76 -6.79 23.84 -14.80
N SER A 77 -6.68 22.96 -15.79
CA SER A 77 -7.73 22.03 -16.19
C SER A 77 -7.95 20.91 -15.17
N GLY A 78 -9.22 20.61 -14.89
CA GLY A 78 -9.62 19.51 -14.01
C GLY A 78 -9.71 18.19 -14.77
N ALA A 79 -8.77 17.27 -14.55
CA ALA A 79 -8.84 15.92 -15.09
C ALA A 79 -9.66 15.00 -14.16
N ARG A 80 -10.72 14.37 -14.68
CA ARG A 80 -11.50 13.37 -13.93
C ARG A 80 -10.70 12.07 -13.78
N LEU A 81 -10.56 11.60 -12.55
CA LEU A 81 -9.92 10.32 -12.22
C LEU A 81 -10.87 9.14 -12.50
N LEU A 82 -10.34 7.92 -12.46
CA LEU A 82 -11.15 6.70 -12.64
C LEU A 82 -11.99 6.34 -11.41
N LEU A 83 -11.58 6.83 -10.24
CA LEU A 83 -12.13 6.48 -8.95
C LEU A 83 -12.70 7.71 -8.26
N CYS A 84 -13.72 7.49 -7.43
CA CYS A 84 -14.21 8.49 -6.50
C CYS A 84 -13.17 8.75 -5.38
N GLU A 85 -13.35 9.84 -4.64
CA GLU A 85 -12.44 10.19 -3.55
C GLU A 85 -12.34 9.12 -2.46
N ARG A 86 -13.46 8.46 -2.13
CA ARG A 86 -13.48 7.38 -1.14
C ARG A 86 -12.55 6.23 -1.55
N HIS A 87 -12.66 5.74 -2.78
CA HIS A 87 -11.84 4.62 -3.25
C HIS A 87 -10.38 5.02 -3.51
N ARG A 88 -10.13 6.26 -3.91
CA ARG A 88 -8.79 6.82 -4.01
C ARG A 88 -8.07 6.83 -2.65
N ARG A 89 -8.74 7.30 -1.59
CA ARG A 89 -8.21 7.27 -0.22
C ARG A 89 -7.94 5.85 0.27
N LEU A 90 -8.86 4.92 -0.03
CA LEU A 90 -8.68 3.51 0.33
C LEU A 90 -7.48 2.89 -0.38
N GLN A 91 -7.33 3.12 -1.68
CA GLN A 91 -6.16 2.67 -2.44
C GLN A 91 -4.87 3.25 -1.87
N ASN A 92 -4.83 4.56 -1.57
CA ASN A 92 -3.66 5.19 -0.98
C ASN A 92 -3.31 4.58 0.39
N LYS A 93 -4.33 4.27 1.21
CA LYS A 93 -4.14 3.61 2.51
C LYS A 93 -3.54 2.20 2.34
N THR A 94 -4.07 1.41 1.41
CA THR A 94 -3.55 0.07 1.10
C THR A 94 -2.13 0.14 0.55
N LYS A 95 -1.88 1.06 -0.39
CA LYS A 95 -0.55 1.30 -0.94
C LYS A 95 0.46 1.69 0.13
N LYS A 96 0.09 2.62 1.04
CA LYS A 96 0.93 3.02 2.18
C LYS A 96 1.29 1.81 3.04
N ARG A 97 0.32 0.96 3.38
CA ARG A 97 0.58 -0.27 4.16
C ARG A 97 1.57 -1.20 3.45
N SER A 98 1.40 -1.43 2.15
CA SER A 98 2.33 -2.27 1.40
C SER A 98 3.71 -1.63 1.23
N ASP A 99 3.80 -0.32 0.98
CA ASP A 99 5.10 0.36 0.83
C ASP A 99 5.88 0.34 2.14
N VAL A 100 5.20 0.45 3.29
CA VAL A 100 5.82 0.28 4.62
C VAL A 100 6.31 -1.16 4.79
N LYS A 101 5.46 -2.16 4.52
CA LYS A 101 5.84 -3.59 4.62
C LYS A 101 7.11 -3.90 3.83
N TYR A 102 7.24 -3.37 2.62
CA TYR A 102 8.36 -3.67 1.73
C TYR A 102 9.49 -2.63 1.77
N LYS A 103 9.48 -1.70 2.75
CA LYS A 103 10.51 -0.65 2.82
C LYS A 103 11.88 -1.24 3.13
N ASP A 104 11.93 -2.14 4.10
CA ASP A 104 13.17 -2.76 4.58
C ASP A 104 13.67 -3.82 3.59
N ASP A 105 12.76 -4.64 3.06
CA ASP A 105 13.06 -5.57 1.95
C ASP A 105 13.69 -4.84 0.76
N ARG A 106 13.21 -3.64 0.40
CA ARG A 106 13.81 -2.85 -0.69
C ARG A 106 15.19 -2.30 -0.34
N ALA A 107 15.51 -2.07 0.93
CA ALA A 107 16.85 -1.69 1.34
C ALA A 107 17.80 -2.89 1.24
N ILE A 108 17.39 -4.03 1.77
CA ILE A 108 18.16 -5.29 1.71
C ILE A 108 18.40 -5.69 0.26
N LEU A 109 17.37 -5.71 -0.58
CA LEU A 109 17.49 -6.02 -2.00
C LEU A 109 18.45 -5.07 -2.74
N ARG A 110 18.54 -3.80 -2.33
CA ARG A 110 19.52 -2.86 -2.90
C ARG A 110 20.95 -3.19 -2.48
N VAL A 111 21.17 -3.66 -1.26
CA VAL A 111 22.48 -4.13 -0.78
C VAL A 111 22.87 -5.44 -1.46
N VAL A 112 21.99 -6.44 -1.44
CA VAL A 112 22.25 -7.75 -2.04
C VAL A 112 22.54 -7.60 -3.55
N LYS A 113 21.80 -6.76 -4.27
CA LYS A 113 22.11 -6.48 -5.69
C LYS A 113 23.53 -5.96 -5.92
N ARG A 114 24.07 -5.15 -4.99
CA ARG A 114 25.45 -4.64 -5.09
C ARG A 114 26.48 -5.72 -4.81
N LEU A 115 26.16 -6.66 -3.92
CA LEU A 115 27.03 -7.78 -3.53
C LEU A 115 26.99 -8.93 -4.55
N THR A 116 25.85 -9.16 -5.19
CA THR A 116 25.63 -10.24 -6.16
C THR A 116 25.02 -9.68 -7.45
N PRO A 117 25.81 -8.97 -8.29
CA PRO A 117 25.30 -8.35 -9.51
C PRO A 117 24.84 -9.36 -10.58
N ASP A 118 25.41 -10.56 -10.58
CA ASP A 118 25.13 -11.62 -11.57
C ASP A 118 23.82 -12.37 -11.31
N VAL A 119 23.24 -12.22 -10.12
CA VAL A 119 21.98 -12.88 -9.77
C VAL A 119 20.80 -12.00 -10.19
N PRO A 120 19.84 -12.52 -10.97
CA PRO A 120 18.69 -11.74 -11.39
C PRO A 120 17.84 -11.34 -10.16
N MET A 121 17.45 -10.07 -10.10
CA MET A 121 16.66 -9.50 -8.99
C MET A 121 15.36 -10.25 -8.67
N ALA A 122 14.80 -10.97 -9.65
CA ALA A 122 13.62 -11.81 -9.44
C ALA A 122 13.93 -13.01 -8.52
N ALA A 123 15.11 -13.63 -8.66
CA ALA A 123 15.55 -14.73 -7.82
C ALA A 123 15.81 -14.28 -6.38
N LEU A 124 16.46 -13.12 -6.20
CA LEU A 124 16.70 -12.51 -4.89
C LEU A 124 15.39 -12.19 -4.16
N LYS A 125 14.40 -11.65 -4.88
CA LYS A 125 13.06 -11.38 -4.33
C LYS A 125 12.32 -12.66 -3.93
N ALA A 126 12.40 -13.70 -4.76
CA ALA A 126 11.77 -14.98 -4.47
C ALA A 126 12.34 -15.57 -3.16
N GLN A 127 13.66 -15.57 -3.00
CA GLN A 127 14.32 -16.08 -1.79
C GLN A 127 13.91 -15.33 -0.51
N LEU A 128 13.80 -13.99 -0.57
CA LEU A 128 13.33 -13.17 0.56
C LEU A 128 11.85 -13.42 0.92
N LEU A 129 11.00 -13.72 -0.06
CA LEU A 129 9.57 -14.02 0.16
C LEU A 129 9.33 -15.44 0.65
N THR A 130 10.24 -16.37 0.35
CA THR A 130 10.17 -17.78 0.76
C THR A 130 10.95 -18.07 2.03
N ALA A 131 11.76 -17.13 2.52
CA ALA A 131 12.51 -17.29 3.76
C ALA A 131 11.52 -17.43 4.94
N PRO A 132 11.50 -18.56 5.67
CA PRO A 132 10.68 -18.70 6.86
C PRO A 132 11.13 -17.66 7.89
N THR A 133 10.21 -16.78 8.31
CA THR A 133 10.45 -15.72 9.32
C THR A 133 10.51 -16.24 10.76
N THR A 134 10.95 -17.47 10.95
CA THR A 134 11.32 -17.99 12.26
C THR A 134 12.73 -18.54 12.12
N PRO A 135 13.78 -17.75 12.41
CA PRO A 135 14.81 -18.38 13.21
C PRO A 135 14.07 -18.75 14.50
N ASP A 136 13.84 -20.05 14.72
CA ASP A 136 13.77 -20.51 16.10
C ASP A 136 14.89 -19.78 16.84
N PRO A 137 14.63 -19.08 17.96
CA PRO A 137 15.73 -18.57 18.74
C PRO A 137 16.63 -19.78 18.96
N PRO A 138 17.91 -19.73 18.57
CA PRO A 138 18.80 -20.81 18.92
C PRO A 138 18.65 -20.98 20.43
N ALA A 139 18.38 -22.22 20.85
CA ALA A 139 18.11 -22.56 22.23
C ALA A 139 19.38 -22.44 23.07
N PHE A 140 20.13 -21.34 22.93
CA PHE A 140 21.20 -20.97 23.80
C PHE A 140 20.57 -20.69 25.16
N SER A 141 20.86 -21.57 26.11
CA SER A 141 20.56 -21.29 27.50
C SER A 141 21.27 -19.98 27.91
N SER A 142 20.75 -19.27 28.91
CA SER A 142 21.40 -18.03 29.37
C SER A 142 22.87 -18.23 29.74
N TYR A 143 23.23 -19.44 30.17
CA TYR A 143 24.60 -19.85 30.48
C TYR A 143 25.52 -19.86 29.25
N GLU A 144 25.02 -20.29 28.08
CA GLU A 144 25.82 -20.28 26.85
C GLU A 144 26.05 -18.86 26.33
N LEU A 145 25.09 -17.96 26.53
CA LEU A 145 25.25 -16.55 26.19
C LEU A 145 26.29 -15.86 27.07
N ASP A 146 26.27 -16.10 28.39
CA ASP A 146 27.28 -15.58 29.32
C ASP A 146 28.68 -16.14 29.01
N MET A 147 28.78 -17.43 28.65
CA MET A 147 30.04 -18.04 28.23
C MET A 147 30.60 -17.42 26.95
N LEU A 148 29.76 -17.17 25.94
CA LEU A 148 30.20 -16.54 24.70
C LEU A 148 30.60 -15.09 24.91
N ALA A 149 29.88 -14.35 25.76
CA ALA A 149 30.22 -12.97 26.12
C ALA A 149 31.60 -12.90 26.80
N TYR A 150 31.93 -13.88 27.63
CA TYR A 150 33.24 -13.98 28.29
C TYR A 150 34.39 -14.21 27.30
N TYR A 151 34.18 -14.94 26.20
CA TYR A 151 35.23 -15.22 25.20
C TYR A 151 35.43 -14.13 24.13
N LEU A 152 34.55 -13.14 24.07
CA LEU A 152 34.64 -12.02 23.12
C LEU A 152 35.30 -10.75 23.72
N LEU A 153 35.67 -10.82 25.00
CA LEU A 153 36.49 -9.83 25.72
C LEU A 153 37.96 -10.28 25.72
#